data_AF-A0A924M5F1-F1
#
_entry.id   AF-A0A924M5F1-F1
#
_cell.length_a   1.000
_cell.length_b   1.000
_cell.length_c   1.000
_cell.angle_alpha   90.00
_cell.angle_beta   90.00
_cell.angle_gamma   90.00
#
_symmetry.space_group_name_H-M   'P 1'
#
loop_
_entity.id
_entity.type
_entity.pdbx_description
1 polymer ?
#
loop_
_entity_poly.entity_id
_entity_poly.type
_entity_poly.pdbx_seq_one_letter_code
_entity_poly.pdbx_strand_id
1 'polypeptide(L)'
;RVLVPSSAPEIFETLRMVLGWAWTYVIVAELIGASSGIGHMITDSQALLATDQIIFGIIVIGVIGLVTDLAFKTGNRKLFPWAKL
;
A
#
# COMPACT_ATOMS: atom_id res chain seq x y z
N ARG A 1 19.35 -1.26 31.61
CA ARG A 1 19.14 -0.15 30.66
C ARG A 1 18.25 -0.69 29.55
N VAL A 2 17.02 -0.19 29.43
CA VAL A 2 16.04 -0.73 28.49
C VAL A 2 16.30 -0.06 27.14
N LEU A 3 16.89 -0.79 26.19
CA LEU A 3 17.19 -0.32 24.82
C LEU A 3 15.96 -0.36 23.90
N VAL A 4 14.93 -1.10 24.30
CA VAL A 4 13.67 -1.31 23.56
C VAL A 4 12.93 -0.03 23.15
N PRO A 5 12.77 1.02 24.00
CA PRO A 5 12.01 2.21 23.61
C PRO A 5 12.71 3.06 22.55
N SER A 6 14.06 3.00 22.44
CA SER A 6 14.81 3.83 21.49
C SER A 6 14.77 3.29 20.06
N SER A 7 14.69 1.96 19.88
CA SER A 7 14.70 1.31 18.55
C SER A 7 13.31 1.05 17.97
N ALA A 8 12.26 1.09 18.80
CA ALA A 8 10.88 0.90 18.37
C ALA A 8 10.42 1.84 17.22
N PRO A 9 10.71 3.17 17.24
CA PRO A 9 10.32 4.03 16.12
C PRO A 9 11.08 3.74 14.83
N GLU A 10 12.36 3.35 14.91
CA GLU A 10 13.17 3.01 13.73
C GLU A 10 12.70 1.72 13.04
N ILE A 11 12.31 0.71 13.83
CA ILE A 11 11.71 -0.52 13.31
C ILE A 11 10.38 -0.21 12.61
N PHE A 12 9.59 0.72 13.14
CA PHE A 12 8.30 1.06 12.55
C PHE A 12 8.42 1.86 11.24
N GLU A 13 9.40 2.76 11.14
CA GLU A 13 9.73 3.42 9.87
C GLU A 13 10.22 2.41 8.82
N THR A 14 11.05 1.45 9.24
CA THR A 14 11.48 0.35 8.36
C THR A 14 10.30 -0.51 7.91
N LEU A 15 9.39 -0.84 8.82
CA LEU A 15 8.17 -1.59 8.50
C LEU A 15 7.30 -0.83 7.50
N ARG A 16 7.10 0.48 7.69
CA ARG A 16 6.39 1.34 6.73
C ARG A 16 7.04 1.32 5.36
N MET A 17 8.37 1.41 5.29
CA MET A 17 9.10 1.33 4.03
C MET A 17 8.85 -0.01 3.34
N VAL A 18 8.99 -1.13 4.07
CA VAL A 18 8.76 -2.47 3.52
C VAL A 18 7.30 -2.68 3.08
N LEU A 19 6.33 -2.08 3.77
CA LEU A 19 4.92 -2.13 3.36
C LEU A 19 4.65 -1.36 2.07
N GLY A 20 5.32 -0.24 1.85
CA GLY A 20 5.29 0.46 0.56
C GLY A 20 5.79 -0.42 -0.59
N TRP A 21 6.80 -1.26 -0.33
CA TRP A 21 7.29 -2.25 -1.29
C TRP A 21 6.33 -3.43 -1.43
N ALA A 22 5.74 -3.92 -0.33
CA ALA A 22 4.75 -5.00 -0.37
C ALA A 22 3.53 -4.62 -1.23
N TRP A 23 3.13 -3.34 -1.23
CA TRP A 23 2.04 -2.84 -2.06
C TRP A 23 2.28 -3.06 -3.56
N THR A 24 3.49 -2.79 -4.07
CA THR A 24 3.80 -3.03 -5.49
C THR A 24 3.79 -4.53 -5.82
N TYR A 25 4.25 -5.37 -4.90
CA TYR A 25 4.16 -6.83 -5.04
C TYR A 25 2.73 -7.36 -5.06
N VAL A 26 1.81 -6.78 -4.29
CA VAL A 26 0.38 -7.15 -4.34
C VAL A 26 -0.19 -6.87 -5.72
N ILE A 27 0.11 -5.71 -6.31
CA ILE A 27 -0.33 -5.36 -7.68
C ILE A 27 0.24 -6.36 -8.70
N VAL A 28 1.53 -6.69 -8.58
CA VAL A 28 2.16 -7.68 -9.47
C VAL A 28 1.51 -9.06 -9.31
N ALA A 29 1.19 -9.47 -8.09
CA ALA A 29 0.50 -10.73 -7.83
C ALA A 29 -0.91 -10.75 -8.43
N GLU A 30 -1.64 -9.63 -8.35
CA GLU A 30 -2.96 -9.49 -8.99
C GLU A 30 -2.87 -9.61 -10.51
N LEU A 31 -1.85 -9.04 -11.15
CA LEU A 31 -1.68 -9.06 -12.60
C LEU A 31 -1.29 -10.43 -13.17
N ILE A 32 -0.54 -11.26 -12.41
CA ILE A 32 0.00 -12.52 -12.92
C ILE A 32 -0.95 -13.70 -12.72
N GLY A 33 -1.74 -13.70 -11.64
CA GLY A 33 -2.46 -14.92 -11.25
C GLY A 33 -3.79 -14.73 -10.55
N ALA A 34 -4.26 -13.50 -10.32
CA ALA A 34 -5.58 -13.30 -9.74
C ALA A 34 -6.63 -13.32 -10.85
N SER A 35 -7.60 -14.22 -10.77
CA SER A 35 -8.79 -14.26 -11.65
C SER A 35 -9.85 -13.21 -11.28
N SER A 36 -9.55 -12.37 -10.29
CA SER A 36 -10.40 -11.30 -9.79
C SER A 36 -9.52 -10.25 -9.11
N GLY A 37 -9.69 -8.99 -9.47
CA GLY A 37 -8.91 -7.88 -8.91
C GLY A 37 -8.97 -6.65 -9.80
N ILE A 38 -8.43 -5.52 -9.31
CA ILE A 38 -8.42 -4.27 -10.08
C ILE A 38 -7.43 -4.39 -11.24
N GLY A 39 -6.28 -5.06 -11.03
CA GLY A 39 -5.33 -5.35 -12.10
C GLY A 39 -5.93 -6.19 -13.23
N HIS A 40 -6.67 -7.25 -12.90
CA HIS A 40 -7.38 -8.09 -13.87
C HIS A 40 -8.43 -7.29 -14.66
N MET A 41 -9.22 -6.46 -13.97
CA MET A 41 -10.20 -5.58 -14.62
C MET A 41 -9.54 -4.63 -15.62
N ILE A 42 -8.37 -4.07 -15.30
CA ILE A 42 -7.62 -3.19 -16.22
C ILE A 42 -7.17 -3.97 -17.46
N THR A 43 -6.63 -5.18 -17.29
CA THR A 43 -6.18 -6.01 -18.41
C THR A 43 -7.34 -6.45 -19.32
N ASP A 44 -8.49 -6.80 -18.74
CA ASP A 44 -9.71 -7.09 -19.52
C ASP A 44 -10.21 -5.85 -20.27
N SER A 45 -10.19 -4.69 -19.61
CA SER A 45 -10.58 -3.41 -20.22
C SER A 45 -9.65 -3.01 -21.36
N GLN A 46 -8.36 -3.35 -21.26
CA GLN A 46 -7.39 -3.17 -22.35
C GLN A 46 -7.74 -4.01 -23.58
N ALA A 47 -8.20 -5.25 -23.39
CA ALA A 47 -8.64 -6.11 -24.50
C ALA A 47 -9.88 -5.54 -25.21
N LEU A 48 -10.75 -4.85 -24.46
CA LEU A 48 -11.97 -4.22 -24.97
C LEU A 48 -11.77 -2.77 -25.44
N LEU A 49 -10.55 -2.22 -25.36
CA LEU A 49 -10.23 -0.80 -25.62
C LEU A 49 -11.10 0.19 -24.79
N ALA A 50 -11.61 -0.26 -23.64
CA ALA A 50 -12.44 0.51 -22.72
C ALA A 50 -11.55 1.44 -21.87
N THR A 51 -11.14 2.55 -22.46
CA THR A 51 -10.21 3.52 -21.86
C THR A 51 -10.76 4.14 -20.56
N ASP A 52 -12.08 4.29 -20.48
CA ASP A 52 -12.79 4.77 -19.30
C ASP A 52 -12.58 3.85 -18.08
N GLN A 53 -12.71 2.54 -18.26
CA GLN A 53 -12.48 1.54 -17.20
C GLN A 53 -11.01 1.45 -16.80
N ILE A 54 -10.09 1.58 -17.75
CA ILE A 54 -8.64 1.61 -17.47
C ILE A 54 -8.30 2.79 -16.56
N ILE A 55 -8.76 4.00 -16.92
CA ILE A 55 -8.50 5.22 -16.14
C ILE A 55 -9.12 5.08 -14.75
N PHE A 56 -10.35 4.58 -14.66
CA PHE A 56 -10.99 4.31 -13.37
C PHE A 56 -10.16 3.36 -12.50
N GLY A 57 -9.68 2.25 -13.06
CA GLY A 57 -8.81 1.30 -12.36
C GLY A 57 -7.53 1.94 -11.83
N ILE A 58 -6.85 2.76 -12.64
CA ILE A 58 -5.64 3.49 -12.24
C ILE A 58 -5.93 4.44 -11.07
N ILE A 59 -7.04 5.18 -11.13
CA ILE A 59 -7.46 6.09 -10.05
C ILE A 59 -7.73 5.31 -8.77
N VAL A 60 -8.46 4.19 -8.85
CA VAL A 60 -8.79 3.38 -7.67
C VAL A 60 -7.52 2.81 -7.03
N ILE A 61 -6.57 2.28 -7.81
CA ILE A 61 -5.28 1.80 -7.29
C ILE A 61 -4.51 2.93 -6.59
N GLY A 62 -4.48 4.12 -7.20
CA GLY A 62 -3.83 5.29 -6.61
C GLY A 62 -4.48 5.71 -5.28
N VAL A 63 -5.82 5.69 -5.20
CA VAL A 63 -6.56 6.00 -3.98
C VAL A 63 -6.29 4.96 -2.89
N ILE A 64 -6.32 3.66 -3.20
CA ILE A 64 -6.04 2.62 -2.20
C ILE A 64 -4.59 2.72 -1.69
N GLY A 65 -3.63 2.99 -2.57
CA GLY A 65 -2.24 3.23 -2.17
C GLY A 65 -2.11 4.42 -1.22
N LEU A 66 -2.77 5.54 -1.53
CA LEU A 66 -2.80 6.73 -0.67
C LEU A 66 -3.48 6.46 0.67
N VAL A 67 -4.63 5.79 0.68
CA VAL A 67 -5.35 5.42 1.90
C VAL A 67 -4.48 4.52 2.77
N THR A 68 -3.76 3.58 2.17
CA THR A 68 -2.86 2.67 2.88
C THR A 68 -1.68 3.43 3.50
N ASP A 69 -1.01 4.33 2.76
CA ASP A 69 0.07 5.16 3.32
C ASP A 69 -0.43 6.05 4.47
N LEU A 70 -1.61 6.67 4.33
CA LEU A 70 -2.22 7.48 5.38
C LEU A 70 -2.64 6.66 6.60
N ALA A 71 -3.15 5.44 6.40
CA ALA A 71 -3.49 4.52 7.47
C ALA A 71 -2.24 4.13 8.26
N PHE A 72 -1.13 3.80 7.59
CA PHE A 72 0.14 3.50 8.26
C PHE A 72 0.74 4.71 8.96
N LYS A 73 0.68 5.90 8.36
CA LYS A 73 1.13 7.15 9.00
C LYS A 73 0.34 7.45 10.28
N THR A 74 -0.97 7.23 10.25
CA THR A 74 -1.86 7.45 11.41
C THR A 74 -1.68 6.35 12.46
N GLY A 75 -1.49 5.11 12.03
CA GLY A 75 -1.18 3.96 12.88
C GLY A 75 0.13 4.14 13.64
N ASN A 76 1.19 4.59 12.95
CA ASN A 76 2.49 4.90 13.57
C ASN A 76 2.33 5.92 14.71
N ARG A 77 1.62 7.01 14.42
CA ARG A 77 1.38 8.10 15.38
C ARG A 77 0.52 7.69 16.58
N LYS A 78 -0.38 6.71 16.43
CA LYS A 78 -1.19 6.18 17.53
C LYS A 78 -0.47 5.12 18.36
N LEU A 79 0.36 4.28 17.74
CA LEU A 79 1.06 3.18 18.41
C LEU A 79 2.31 3.66 19.17
N PHE A 80 2.96 4.73 18.72
CA PHE A 80 4.17 5.27 19.35
C PHE A 80 4.04 6.75 19.74
N PRO A 81 3.09 7.12 20.62
CA PRO A 81 2.97 8.50 21.09
C PRO A 81 4.20 8.97 21.90
N TRP A 82 4.95 8.01 22.48
CA TRP A 82 6.17 8.25 23.24
C TRP A 82 7.43 8.51 22.39
N ALA A 83 7.41 8.21 21.09
CA ALA A 83 8.55 8.49 20.19
C ALA A 83 8.71 9.98 19.85
N LYS A 84 7.80 10.84 20.35
CA LYS A 84 7.82 12.30 20.16
C LYS A 84 8.37 13.09 21.36
N LEU A 85 8.85 12.40 22.40
CA LEU A 85 9.60 12.98 23.52
C LEU A 85 11.10 12.84 23.27
#